data_AF-A0A1I4N9R6-F1
#
_entry.id   AF-A0A1I4N9R6-F1
#
_cell.length_a   1.000
_cell.length_b   1.000
_cell.length_c   1.000
_cell.angle_alpha   90.00
_cell.angle_beta   90.00
_cell.angle_gamma   90.00
#
_symmetry.space_group_name_H-M   'P 1'
#
loop_
_entity.id
_entity.type
_entity.pdbx_description
1 polymer ?
#
loop_
_entity_poly.entity_id
_entity_poly.type
_entity_poly.pdbx_seq_one_letter_code
_entity_poly.pdbx_strand_id
1 'polypeptide(L)'
;MKKRAKWFGGVFFLIAVAFLLLQVGSLIVQSHYQAEYIDNGLFYIFNIIIVISLGLSLLSILSLKKMGNVILVTIASLIIIANSYLMYQSNQDIKNITSISPDTKQIFSLKKNTNTGEATYYRSYYRILGRPKEALPSPIDKEGDLMWLADDIAVFTYRDKQQQMQQFVGTYGDRKDSSSYSYVGAQIYGQWEDENTAITVNQEGITINRQLFEWDQTQQYGTLAIVLSDNAEAKWTIALGDDFFFDENNAEPPTGEIILYEATTKDTEAISLQYEGNAYSMIQ
;
A
#
# COMPACT_ATOMS: atom_id res chain seq x y z
N MET A 1 5.46 45.22 -16.05
CA MET A 1 4.89 44.43 -14.95
C MET A 1 3.53 43.79 -15.27
N LYS A 2 2.51 44.53 -15.77
CA LYS A 2 1.16 43.99 -16.05
C LYS A 2 1.09 42.78 -17.01
N LYS A 3 1.97 42.70 -18.02
CA LYS A 3 2.01 41.58 -18.98
C LYS A 3 2.47 40.26 -18.33
N ARG A 4 3.45 40.33 -17.42
CA ARG A 4 3.94 39.15 -16.66
C ARG A 4 2.87 38.65 -15.68
N ALA A 5 2.21 39.56 -14.96
CA ALA A 5 1.12 39.21 -14.03
C ALA A 5 -0.04 38.48 -14.73
N LYS A 6 -0.47 38.97 -15.91
CA LYS A 6 -1.50 38.29 -16.70
C LYS A 6 -1.07 36.91 -17.20
N TRP A 7 0.19 36.74 -17.56
CA TRP A 7 0.74 35.44 -17.96
C TRP A 7 0.74 34.45 -16.78
N PHE A 8 1.22 34.87 -15.60
CA PHE A 8 1.15 34.06 -14.38
C PHE A 8 -0.29 33.67 -14.03
N GLY A 9 -1.23 34.60 -14.12
CA GLY A 9 -2.64 34.31 -13.88
C GLY A 9 -3.23 33.30 -14.86
N GLY A 10 -2.80 33.33 -16.13
CA GLY A 10 -3.16 32.34 -17.14
C GLY A 10 -2.65 30.94 -16.80
N VAL A 11 -1.42 30.80 -16.30
CA VAL A 11 -0.86 29.51 -15.87
C VAL A 11 -1.67 28.93 -14.69
N PHE A 12 -1.94 29.73 -13.67
CA PHE A 12 -2.76 29.29 -12.53
C PHE A 12 -4.20 28.92 -12.94
N PHE A 13 -4.75 29.61 -13.94
CA PHE A 13 -6.06 29.24 -14.50
C PHE A 13 -6.02 27.84 -15.11
N LEU A 14 -5.00 27.54 -15.92
CA LEU A 14 -4.83 26.22 -16.53
C LEU A 14 -4.66 25.11 -15.48
N ILE A 15 -3.91 25.37 -14.41
CA ILE A 15 -3.78 24.44 -13.28
C ILE A 15 -5.15 24.19 -12.63
N ALA A 16 -5.92 25.25 -12.34
CA ALA A 16 -7.25 25.11 -11.75
C ALA A 16 -8.19 24.28 -12.65
N VAL A 17 -8.18 24.53 -13.96
CA VAL A 17 -8.98 23.76 -14.93
C VAL A 17 -8.53 22.31 -14.98
N ALA A 18 -7.23 22.03 -15.00
CA ALA A 18 -6.70 20.66 -15.03
C ALA A 18 -7.14 19.85 -13.80
N PHE A 19 -6.99 20.42 -12.59
CA PHE A 19 -7.46 19.75 -11.37
C PHE A 19 -8.98 19.64 -11.30
N LEU A 20 -9.74 20.60 -11.83
CA LEU A 20 -11.19 20.50 -11.90
C LEU A 20 -11.62 19.38 -12.84
N LEU A 21 -10.98 19.23 -14.00
CA LEU A 21 -11.23 18.12 -14.91
C LEU A 21 -10.85 16.78 -14.28
N LEU A 22 -9.73 16.72 -13.55
CA LEU A 22 -9.32 15.54 -12.79
C LEU A 22 -10.37 15.16 -11.73
N GLN A 23 -10.90 16.15 -10.99
CA GLN A 23 -11.91 15.96 -9.96
C GLN A 23 -13.21 15.42 -10.56
N VAL A 24 -13.71 16.05 -11.62
CA VAL A 24 -14.93 15.63 -12.32
C VAL A 24 -14.74 14.23 -12.91
N GLY A 25 -13.62 13.97 -13.58
CA GLY A 25 -13.29 12.65 -14.12
C GLY A 25 -13.22 11.58 -13.05
N SER A 26 -12.61 11.88 -11.90
CA SER A 26 -12.54 10.98 -10.75
C SER A 26 -13.93 10.65 -10.22
N LEU A 27 -14.80 11.64 -10.02
CA LEU A 27 -16.18 11.42 -9.54
C LEU A 27 -17.01 10.58 -10.51
N ILE A 28 -16.82 10.75 -11.82
CA ILE A 28 -17.44 9.89 -12.84
C ILE A 28 -16.93 8.45 -12.71
N VAL A 29 -15.62 8.24 -12.56
CA VAL A 29 -15.08 6.89 -12.38
C VAL A 29 -15.61 6.25 -11.10
N GLN A 30 -15.66 7.00 -10.00
CA GLN A 30 -16.20 6.51 -8.72
C GLN A 30 -17.66 6.04 -8.85
N SER A 31 -18.51 6.83 -9.53
CA SER A 31 -19.92 6.49 -9.69
C SER A 31 -20.16 5.25 -10.58
N HIS A 32 -19.33 5.03 -11.60
CA HIS A 32 -19.49 3.90 -12.51
C HIS A 32 -18.81 2.62 -12.06
N TYR A 33 -17.72 2.73 -11.28
CA TYR A 33 -16.83 1.60 -11.02
C TYR A 33 -16.72 1.20 -9.55
N GLN A 34 -17.54 1.79 -8.66
CA GLN A 34 -17.44 1.59 -7.20
C GLN A 34 -16.01 1.82 -6.70
N ALA A 35 -15.32 2.75 -7.36
CA ALA A 35 -14.01 3.20 -6.94
C ALA A 35 -14.18 4.36 -5.98
N GLU A 36 -13.16 4.60 -5.19
CA GLU A 36 -13.04 5.75 -4.31
C GLU A 36 -11.64 6.33 -4.47
N TYR A 37 -11.38 7.51 -3.90
CA TYR A 37 -10.00 7.93 -3.73
C TYR A 37 -9.24 6.93 -2.86
N ILE A 38 -7.99 6.67 -3.22
CA ILE A 38 -7.12 5.77 -2.46
C ILE A 38 -6.92 6.31 -1.03
N ASP A 39 -6.80 7.64 -0.91
CA ASP A 39 -6.83 8.38 0.34
C ASP A 39 -7.97 9.40 0.29
N ASN A 40 -8.89 9.34 1.26
CA ASN A 40 -10.05 10.24 1.32
C ASN A 40 -9.63 11.73 1.39
N GLY A 41 -8.44 12.03 1.90
CA GLY A 41 -7.86 13.36 1.93
C GLY A 41 -7.67 13.99 0.55
N LEU A 42 -7.45 13.18 -0.50
CA LEU A 42 -7.21 13.68 -1.86
C LEU A 42 -8.37 14.52 -2.39
N PHE A 43 -9.62 14.15 -2.08
CA PHE A 43 -10.79 14.91 -2.50
C PHE A 43 -10.71 16.37 -2.04
N TYR A 44 -10.36 16.59 -0.77
CA TYR A 44 -10.27 17.91 -0.16
C TYR A 44 -9.02 18.66 -0.61
N ILE A 45 -7.88 17.97 -0.72
CA ILE A 45 -6.62 18.54 -1.22
C ILE A 45 -6.80 19.09 -2.63
N PHE A 46 -7.42 18.33 -3.54
CA PHE A 46 -7.70 18.79 -4.90
C PHE A 46 -8.62 20.01 -4.91
N ASN A 47 -9.66 20.03 -4.08
CA ASN A 47 -10.52 21.22 -3.95
C ASN A 47 -9.73 22.46 -3.47
N ILE A 48 -8.84 22.30 -2.49
CA ILE A 48 -7.99 23.39 -1.99
C ILE A 48 -7.05 23.90 -3.09
N ILE A 49 -6.41 23.00 -3.85
CA ILE A 49 -5.53 23.37 -4.99
C ILE A 49 -6.31 24.15 -6.05
N ILE A 50 -7.52 23.71 -6.39
CA ILE A 50 -8.40 24.42 -7.35
C ILE A 50 -8.70 25.83 -6.85
N VAL A 51 -9.09 25.99 -5.58
CA VAL A 51 -9.46 27.28 -4.99
C VAL A 51 -8.27 28.24 -4.94
N ILE A 52 -7.10 27.77 -4.51
CA ILE A 52 -5.87 28.58 -4.47
C ILE A 52 -5.49 29.02 -5.88
N SER A 53 -5.46 28.08 -6.83
CA SER A 53 -5.06 28.35 -8.21
C SER A 53 -6.03 29.31 -8.89
N LEU A 54 -7.34 29.12 -8.70
CA LEU A 54 -8.36 30.02 -9.25
C LEU A 54 -8.30 31.41 -8.60
N GLY A 55 -8.11 31.49 -7.28
CA GLY A 55 -7.96 32.76 -6.58
C GLY A 55 -6.75 33.56 -7.06
N LEU A 56 -5.58 32.92 -7.19
CA LEU A 56 -4.37 33.54 -7.72
C LEU A 56 -4.53 33.98 -9.18
N SER A 57 -5.21 33.17 -9.98
CA SER A 57 -5.54 33.49 -11.36
C SER A 57 -6.40 34.75 -11.46
N LEU A 58 -7.51 34.80 -10.72
CA LEU A 58 -8.45 35.92 -10.73
C LEU A 58 -7.79 37.21 -10.23
N LEU A 59 -7.01 37.17 -9.14
CA LEU A 59 -6.26 38.33 -8.63
C LEU A 59 -5.24 38.88 -9.65
N SER A 60 -4.67 38.01 -10.49
CA SER A 60 -3.62 38.37 -11.43
C SER A 60 -4.18 38.87 -12.78
N ILE A 61 -5.31 38.33 -13.23
CA ILE A 61 -5.96 38.66 -14.50
C ILE A 61 -6.91 39.84 -14.35
N LEU A 62 -7.75 39.81 -13.32
CA LEU A 62 -8.79 40.82 -13.11
C LEU A 62 -8.20 42.04 -12.39
N SER A 63 -8.37 43.21 -12.99
CA SER A 63 -8.04 44.48 -12.34
C SER A 63 -9.18 44.96 -11.43
N LEU A 64 -9.52 44.16 -10.41
CA LEU A 64 -10.57 44.51 -9.45
C LEU A 64 -10.13 45.70 -8.57
N LYS A 65 -11.12 46.43 -8.05
CA LYS A 65 -10.88 47.45 -7.00
C LYS A 65 -10.39 46.75 -5.73
N LYS A 66 -9.70 47.48 -4.85
CA LYS A 66 -9.20 46.96 -3.55
C LYS A 66 -10.25 46.15 -2.79
N MET A 67 -11.49 46.66 -2.71
CA MET A 67 -12.60 45.97 -2.05
C MET A 67 -12.92 44.61 -2.69
N GLY A 68 -12.91 44.52 -4.02
CA GLY A 68 -13.16 43.26 -4.74
C GLY A 68 -12.07 42.21 -4.51
N ASN A 69 -10.81 42.64 -4.43
CA ASN A 69 -9.71 41.74 -4.07
C ASN A 69 -9.84 41.21 -2.64
N VAL A 70 -10.22 42.06 -1.69
CA VAL A 70 -10.46 41.65 -0.30
C VAL A 70 -11.59 40.60 -0.24
N ILE A 71 -12.72 40.87 -0.91
CA ILE A 71 -13.86 39.92 -0.96
C ILE A 71 -13.42 38.58 -1.55
N LEU A 72 -12.68 38.57 -2.66
CA LEU A 72 -12.21 37.35 -3.30
C LEU A 72 -11.31 36.53 -2.37
N VAL A 73 -10.34 37.17 -1.71
CA VAL A 73 -9.47 36.50 -0.75
C VAL A 73 -10.26 35.93 0.42
N THR A 74 -11.19 36.72 0.98
CA THR A 74 -12.05 36.24 2.08
C THR A 74 -12.85 35.01 1.70
N ILE A 75 -13.48 35.00 0.51
CA ILE A 75 -14.25 33.85 0.03
C ILE A 75 -13.33 32.63 -0.15
N ALA A 76 -12.17 32.80 -0.81
CA ALA A 76 -11.23 31.70 -1.01
C ALA A 76 -10.74 31.12 0.31
N SER A 77 -10.41 31.97 1.29
CA SER A 77 -10.00 31.55 2.63
C SER A 77 -11.09 30.75 3.34
N LEU A 78 -12.35 31.18 3.27
CA LEU A 78 -13.47 30.43 3.86
C LEU A 78 -13.63 29.04 3.24
N ILE A 79 -13.52 28.93 1.92
CA ILE A 79 -13.62 27.62 1.24
C ILE A 79 -12.45 26.70 1.61
N ILE A 80 -11.23 27.25 1.72
CA ILE A 80 -10.06 26.48 2.16
C ILE A 80 -10.27 25.98 3.59
N ILE A 81 -10.69 26.86 4.52
CA ILE A 81 -10.96 26.48 5.92
C ILE A 81 -12.02 25.39 5.99
N ALA A 82 -13.10 25.51 5.22
CA ALA A 82 -14.15 24.50 5.17
C ALA A 82 -13.64 23.14 4.67
N ASN A 83 -12.85 23.11 3.58
CA ASN A 83 -12.28 21.84 3.08
C ASN A 83 -11.27 21.24 4.05
N SER A 84 -10.43 22.05 4.70
CA SER A 84 -9.51 21.57 5.72
C SER A 84 -10.24 20.98 6.93
N TYR A 85 -11.35 21.61 7.36
CA TYR A 85 -12.17 21.08 8.45
C TYR A 85 -12.86 19.76 8.06
N LEU A 86 -13.44 19.68 6.86
CA LEU A 86 -14.06 18.45 6.37
C LEU A 86 -13.05 17.31 6.19
N MET A 87 -11.83 17.63 5.73
CA MET A 87 -10.73 16.66 5.65
C MET A 87 -10.35 16.16 7.04
N TYR A 88 -10.23 17.05 8.02
CA TYR A 88 -9.95 16.68 9.39
C TYR A 88 -11.04 15.77 9.95
N GLN A 89 -12.30 16.10 9.76
CA GLN A 89 -13.42 15.28 10.20
C GLN A 89 -13.42 13.90 9.51
N SER A 90 -13.21 13.85 8.20
CA SER A 90 -13.13 12.60 7.45
C SER A 90 -12.02 11.69 7.97
N ASN A 91 -10.85 12.25 8.31
CA ASN A 91 -9.74 11.50 8.90
C ASN A 91 -10.01 11.03 10.34
N GLN A 92 -10.92 11.69 11.06
CA GLN A 92 -11.36 11.26 12.38
C GLN A 92 -12.34 10.10 12.33
N ASP A 93 -13.11 9.95 11.24
CA ASP A 93 -14.03 8.82 11.06
C ASP A 93 -13.32 7.63 10.40
N ILE A 94 -12.50 7.92 9.38
CA ILE A 94 -11.77 6.93 8.59
C ILE A 94 -10.32 7.38 8.48
N LYS A 95 -9.43 6.65 9.15
CA LYS A 95 -7.99 6.86 9.02
C LYS A 95 -7.45 6.09 7.81
N ASN A 96 -6.82 6.80 6.88
CA ASN A 96 -6.14 6.20 5.74
C ASN A 96 -4.69 5.84 6.14
N ILE A 97 -4.27 4.61 5.88
CA ILE A 97 -2.89 4.14 6.05
C ILE A 97 -2.39 3.82 4.65
N THR A 98 -1.49 4.64 4.13
CA THR A 98 -1.01 4.55 2.76
C THR A 98 0.51 4.56 2.68
N SER A 99 1.06 3.84 1.70
CA SER A 99 2.48 3.89 1.35
C SER A 99 2.67 3.64 -0.14
N ILE A 100 3.70 4.27 -0.71
CA ILE A 100 4.05 4.16 -2.14
C ILE A 100 5.19 3.15 -2.24
N SER A 101 5.16 2.26 -3.23
CA SER A 101 6.22 1.29 -3.47
C SER A 101 7.56 1.97 -3.81
N PRO A 102 8.70 1.29 -3.61
CA PRO A 102 10.02 1.82 -3.96
C PRO A 102 10.11 2.23 -5.44
N ASP A 103 9.56 1.42 -6.36
CA ASP A 103 9.49 1.75 -7.79
C ASP A 103 8.40 2.78 -8.17
N THR A 104 7.62 3.26 -7.21
CA THR A 104 6.51 4.22 -7.35
C THR A 104 5.34 3.77 -8.22
N LYS A 105 5.28 2.49 -8.59
CA LYS A 105 4.20 1.95 -9.45
C LYS A 105 2.98 1.55 -8.64
N GLN A 106 3.17 1.09 -7.40
CA GLN A 106 2.13 0.56 -6.53
C GLN A 106 1.87 1.48 -5.33
N ILE A 107 0.66 1.38 -4.79
CA ILE A 107 0.25 2.09 -3.58
C ILE A 107 -0.49 1.09 -2.69
N PHE A 108 0.06 0.88 -1.50
CA PHE A 108 -0.60 0.21 -0.40
C PHE A 108 -1.56 1.17 0.28
N SER A 109 -2.77 0.69 0.57
CA SER A 109 -3.83 1.51 1.14
C SER A 109 -4.81 0.70 1.98
N LEU A 110 -4.90 1.06 3.26
CA LEU A 110 -5.96 0.63 4.16
C LEU A 110 -6.82 1.82 4.56
N LYS A 111 -8.14 1.59 4.63
CA LYS A 111 -9.07 2.52 5.27
C LYS A 111 -9.56 1.90 6.57
N LYS A 112 -9.18 2.50 7.70
CA LYS A 112 -9.51 2.04 9.05
C LYS A 112 -10.62 2.90 9.65
N ASN A 113 -11.72 2.27 10.05
CA ASN A 113 -12.73 2.91 10.89
C ASN A 113 -12.14 3.17 12.28
N THR A 114 -12.10 4.43 12.70
CA THR A 114 -11.46 4.83 13.96
C THR A 114 -12.20 4.37 15.20
N ASN A 115 -13.51 4.14 15.10
CA ASN A 115 -14.36 3.70 16.22
C ASN A 115 -14.31 2.18 16.41
N THR A 116 -14.36 1.41 15.32
CA THR A 116 -14.41 -0.06 15.40
C THR A 116 -13.04 -0.72 15.30
N GLY A 117 -12.06 -0.05 14.69
CA GLY A 117 -10.75 -0.61 14.32
C GLY A 117 -10.80 -1.47 13.05
N GLU A 118 -11.98 -1.69 12.47
CA GLU A 118 -12.11 -2.47 11.24
C GLU A 118 -11.43 -1.74 10.10
N ALA A 119 -10.67 -2.49 9.30
CA ALA A 119 -9.93 -1.94 8.19
C ALA A 119 -10.23 -2.73 6.91
N THR A 120 -10.28 -2.01 5.80
CA THR A 120 -10.44 -2.58 4.47
C THR A 120 -9.24 -2.22 3.62
N TYR A 121 -8.64 -3.22 2.97
CA TYR A 121 -7.58 -3.05 2.00
C TYR A 121 -8.15 -2.65 0.63
N TYR A 122 -7.52 -1.65 0.02
CA TYR A 122 -7.89 -1.11 -1.27
C TYR A 122 -6.80 -1.41 -2.29
N ARG A 123 -7.20 -1.99 -3.42
CA ARG A 123 -6.31 -2.12 -4.57
C ARG A 123 -6.35 -0.83 -5.38
N SER A 124 -5.18 -0.23 -5.59
CA SER A 124 -5.06 1.02 -6.34
C SER A 124 -5.26 0.79 -7.84
N TYR A 125 -5.93 1.75 -8.48
CA TYR A 125 -6.15 1.85 -9.92
C TYR A 125 -5.84 3.29 -10.33
N TYR A 126 -5.02 3.45 -11.37
CA TYR A 126 -4.59 4.78 -11.84
C TYR A 126 -3.94 5.65 -10.74
N ARG A 127 -3.37 5.04 -9.70
CA ARG A 127 -2.67 5.63 -8.53
C ARG A 127 -3.51 6.49 -7.58
N ILE A 128 -4.49 7.27 -8.06
CA ILE A 128 -5.30 8.15 -7.21
C ILE A 128 -6.61 7.52 -6.73
N LEU A 129 -7.07 6.46 -7.42
CA LEU A 129 -8.29 5.75 -7.09
C LEU A 129 -7.96 4.36 -6.56
N GLY A 130 -8.86 3.80 -5.78
CA GLY A 130 -8.79 2.43 -5.31
C GLY A 130 -10.17 1.81 -5.22
N ARG A 131 -10.22 0.48 -5.23
CA ARG A 131 -11.44 -0.27 -4.90
C ARG A 131 -11.21 -1.12 -3.66
N PRO A 132 -12.22 -1.26 -2.79
CA PRO A 132 -12.14 -2.22 -1.69
C PRO A 132 -11.91 -3.61 -2.27
N LYS A 133 -10.89 -4.30 -1.76
CA LYS A 133 -10.51 -5.64 -2.20
C LYS A 133 -10.88 -6.68 -1.14
N GLU A 134 -10.43 -6.46 0.10
CA GLU A 134 -10.68 -7.39 1.21
C GLU A 134 -10.66 -6.64 2.55
N ALA A 135 -11.45 -7.13 3.51
CA ALA A 135 -11.37 -6.68 4.88
C ALA A 135 -10.17 -7.35 5.57
N LEU A 136 -9.53 -6.64 6.49
CA LEU A 136 -8.52 -7.27 7.35
C LEU A 136 -9.20 -8.33 8.23
N PRO A 137 -8.55 -9.48 8.49
CA PRO A 137 -9.15 -10.56 9.27
C PRO A 137 -9.55 -10.14 10.69
N SER A 138 -8.75 -9.26 11.29
CA SER A 138 -8.92 -8.76 12.65
C SER A 138 -8.93 -7.23 12.68
N PRO A 139 -9.79 -6.59 13.51
CA PRO A 139 -9.74 -5.15 13.72
C PRO A 139 -8.40 -4.70 14.31
N ILE A 140 -7.88 -3.58 13.81
CA ILE A 140 -6.65 -2.95 14.28
C ILE A 140 -6.93 -2.22 15.61
N ASP A 141 -6.24 -2.62 16.67
CA ASP A 141 -6.19 -1.88 17.94
C ASP A 141 -5.03 -0.90 17.96
N LYS A 142 -3.83 -1.39 17.64
CA LYS A 142 -2.62 -0.56 17.53
C LYS A 142 -1.98 -0.76 16.17
N GLU A 143 -1.80 0.34 15.46
CA GLU A 143 -1.02 0.38 14.23
C GLU A 143 0.44 0.06 14.54
N GLY A 144 1.06 -0.77 13.70
CA GLY A 144 2.49 -1.03 13.73
C GLY A 144 3.15 -0.45 12.48
N ASP A 145 4.07 -1.22 11.92
CA ASP A 145 4.91 -0.79 10.82
C ASP A 145 4.36 -1.22 9.45
N LEU A 146 4.74 -0.48 8.40
CA LEU A 146 4.42 -0.77 7.01
C LEU A 146 5.72 -0.82 6.20
N MET A 147 6.13 -2.02 5.82
CA MET A 147 7.38 -2.28 5.11
C MET A 147 7.11 -2.76 3.68
N TRP A 148 7.89 -2.29 2.71
CA TRP A 148 7.94 -2.89 1.38
C TRP A 148 9.08 -3.90 1.35
N LEU A 149 8.74 -5.19 1.23
CA LEU A 149 9.74 -6.27 1.14
C LEU A 149 10.32 -6.36 -0.28
N ALA A 150 9.53 -5.99 -1.28
CA ALA A 150 9.91 -5.94 -2.69
C ALA A 150 9.17 -4.78 -3.36
N ASP A 151 9.42 -4.50 -4.64
CA ASP A 151 8.74 -3.43 -5.38
C ASP A 151 7.20 -3.60 -5.42
N ASP A 152 6.70 -4.82 -5.24
CA ASP A 152 5.29 -5.18 -5.35
C ASP A 152 4.75 -6.02 -4.18
N ILE A 153 5.45 -6.00 -3.03
CA ILE A 153 5.05 -6.70 -1.80
C ILE A 153 5.17 -5.76 -0.62
N ALA A 154 4.02 -5.37 -0.05
CA ALA A 154 3.94 -4.55 1.16
C ALA A 154 3.39 -5.36 2.33
N VAL A 155 4.05 -5.30 3.47
CA VAL A 155 3.63 -5.96 4.72
C VAL A 155 3.23 -4.89 5.73
N PHE A 156 1.99 -4.96 6.18
CA PHE A 156 1.48 -4.14 7.27
C PHE A 156 1.37 -4.99 8.54
N THR A 157 2.15 -4.62 9.55
CA THR A 157 2.16 -5.27 10.86
C THR A 157 1.33 -4.45 11.84
N TYR A 158 0.46 -5.09 12.61
CA TYR A 158 -0.39 -4.42 13.60
C TYR A 158 -0.72 -5.33 14.79
N ARG A 159 -1.26 -4.76 15.87
CA ARG A 159 -1.89 -5.54 16.94
C ARG A 159 -3.39 -5.45 16.85
N ASP A 160 -4.04 -6.60 17.01
CA ASP A 160 -5.50 -6.66 17.10
C ASP A 160 -6.01 -6.35 18.53
N LYS A 161 -7.33 -6.46 18.72
CA LYS A 161 -7.99 -6.22 20.02
C LYS A 161 -7.58 -7.21 21.11
N GLN A 162 -7.10 -8.40 20.75
CA GLN A 162 -6.57 -9.40 21.67
C GLN A 162 -5.08 -9.17 21.99
N GLN A 163 -4.50 -8.07 21.47
CA GLN A 163 -3.07 -7.75 21.52
C GLN A 163 -2.18 -8.76 20.79
N GLN A 164 -2.75 -9.61 19.92
CA GLN A 164 -1.97 -10.52 19.10
C GLN A 164 -1.37 -9.76 17.93
N MET A 165 -0.11 -10.05 17.61
CA MET A 165 0.55 -9.55 16.41
C MET A 165 -0.10 -10.15 15.17
N GLN A 166 -0.43 -9.30 14.20
CA GLN A 166 -1.04 -9.65 12.93
C GLN A 166 -0.23 -9.03 11.79
N GLN A 167 -0.15 -9.71 10.66
CA GLN A 167 0.42 -9.19 9.42
C GLN A 167 -0.58 -9.32 8.29
N PHE A 168 -0.71 -8.26 7.52
CA PHE A 168 -1.48 -8.25 6.28
C PHE A 168 -0.55 -7.90 5.13
N VAL A 169 -0.60 -8.67 4.04
CA VAL A 169 0.31 -8.49 2.91
C VAL A 169 -0.45 -8.05 1.66
N GLY A 170 -0.08 -6.89 1.12
CA GLY A 170 -0.53 -6.40 -0.17
C GLY A 170 0.42 -6.84 -1.28
N THR A 171 -0.06 -7.65 -2.21
CA THR A 171 0.71 -8.16 -3.36
C THR A 171 0.16 -7.62 -4.68
N TYR A 172 1.04 -7.16 -5.59
CA TYR A 172 0.64 -6.44 -6.81
C TYR A 172 1.08 -7.08 -8.13
N GLY A 173 2.06 -7.99 -8.12
CA GLY A 173 2.55 -8.69 -9.31
C GLY A 173 2.43 -10.21 -9.23
N ASP A 174 3.23 -10.87 -10.06
CA ASP A 174 3.43 -12.33 -10.09
C ASP A 174 4.90 -12.61 -10.47
N ARG A 175 5.46 -13.75 -10.07
CA ARG A 175 6.84 -14.17 -10.39
C ARG A 175 6.88 -15.30 -11.42
N LYS A 176 5.85 -15.38 -12.27
CA LYS A 176 5.64 -16.47 -13.22
C LYS A 176 5.61 -16.04 -14.67
N ASP A 177 5.94 -17.00 -15.53
CA ASP A 177 5.64 -16.99 -16.96
C ASP A 177 4.40 -17.84 -17.35
N SER A 178 3.80 -18.61 -16.43
CA SER A 178 2.70 -19.55 -16.71
C SER A 178 1.32 -19.10 -16.17
N SER A 179 0.24 -19.62 -16.78
CA SER A 179 -1.15 -19.24 -16.48
C SER A 179 -1.82 -20.00 -15.32
N SER A 180 -1.09 -20.87 -14.61
CA SER A 180 -1.60 -21.64 -13.45
C SER A 180 -1.41 -20.86 -12.15
N TYR A 181 -2.36 -20.95 -11.21
CA TYR A 181 -2.18 -20.48 -9.83
C TYR A 181 -1.19 -21.40 -9.11
N SER A 182 -0.20 -20.84 -8.40
CA SER A 182 0.84 -21.61 -7.71
C SER A 182 0.94 -21.12 -6.29
N TYR A 183 1.23 -22.07 -5.42
CA TYR A 183 1.38 -21.83 -4.01
C TYR A 183 2.82 -21.44 -3.72
N VAL A 184 3.02 -20.33 -3.00
CA VAL A 184 4.37 -19.86 -2.64
C VAL A 184 5.14 -20.98 -1.95
N GLY A 185 4.50 -21.67 -1.01
CA GLY A 185 5.10 -22.81 -0.30
C GLY A 185 5.62 -23.93 -1.21
N ALA A 186 4.99 -24.17 -2.36
CA ALA A 186 5.46 -25.16 -3.33
C ALA A 186 6.67 -24.64 -4.13
N GLN A 187 6.71 -23.35 -4.43
CA GLN A 187 7.80 -22.72 -5.20
C GLN A 187 9.10 -22.59 -4.39
N ILE A 188 8.98 -22.47 -3.06
CA ILE A 188 10.12 -22.30 -2.16
C ILE A 188 10.55 -23.63 -1.50
N TYR A 189 10.15 -24.78 -2.04
CA TYR A 189 10.50 -26.08 -1.47
C TYR A 189 12.03 -26.28 -1.44
N GLY A 190 12.60 -26.63 -0.28
CA GLY A 190 14.04 -26.79 -0.10
C GLY A 190 14.61 -26.09 1.13
N GLN A 191 15.93 -25.89 1.13
CA GLN A 191 16.69 -25.15 2.14
C GLN A 191 17.03 -23.76 1.60
N TRP A 192 16.82 -22.74 2.43
CA TRP A 192 17.22 -21.38 2.12
C TRP A 192 17.96 -20.77 3.29
N GLU A 193 19.12 -20.18 3.05
CA GLU A 193 20.00 -19.70 4.12
C GLU A 193 20.61 -18.32 3.79
N ASP A 194 20.97 -17.63 4.87
CA ASP A 194 21.92 -16.52 4.93
C ASP A 194 22.92 -16.83 6.06
N GLU A 195 23.95 -16.01 6.26
CA GLU A 195 25.02 -16.22 7.25
C GLU A 195 24.51 -16.58 8.67
N ASN A 196 23.34 -16.08 9.06
CA ASN A 196 22.81 -16.23 10.42
C ASN A 196 21.44 -16.92 10.53
N THR A 197 20.77 -17.18 9.40
CA THR A 197 19.39 -17.68 9.39
C THR A 197 19.20 -18.74 8.34
N ALA A 198 18.55 -19.84 8.71
CA ALA A 198 18.20 -20.93 7.81
C ALA A 198 16.71 -21.24 7.91
N ILE A 199 16.08 -21.50 6.77
CA ILE A 199 14.72 -22.03 6.70
C ILE A 199 14.70 -23.32 5.90
N THR A 200 13.88 -24.26 6.35
CA THR A 200 13.62 -25.52 5.65
C THR A 200 12.16 -25.60 5.28
N VAL A 201 11.86 -25.80 4.01
CA VAL A 201 10.50 -25.98 3.49
C VAL A 201 10.36 -27.40 2.97
N ASN A 202 9.40 -28.14 3.53
CA ASN A 202 9.17 -29.54 3.20
C ASN A 202 7.68 -29.90 3.25
N GLN A 203 7.35 -31.20 3.16
CA GLN A 203 5.96 -31.66 3.18
C GLN A 203 5.23 -31.43 4.51
N GLU A 204 5.94 -31.33 5.63
CA GLU A 204 5.37 -31.09 6.95
C GLU A 204 5.02 -29.60 7.14
N GLY A 205 5.83 -28.72 6.53
CA GLY A 205 5.62 -27.27 6.61
C GLY A 205 6.91 -26.50 6.43
N ILE A 206 7.04 -25.41 7.19
CA ILE A 206 8.16 -24.49 7.12
C ILE A 206 8.83 -24.42 8.50
N THR A 207 10.10 -24.77 8.57
CA THR A 207 10.90 -24.69 9.79
C THR A 207 11.77 -23.45 9.77
N ILE A 208 11.66 -22.60 10.78
CA ILE A 208 12.50 -21.40 11.00
C ILE A 208 13.06 -21.46 12.41
N ASN A 209 14.37 -21.35 12.60
CA ASN A 209 15.01 -21.35 13.93
C ASN A 209 14.56 -22.51 14.85
N ARG A 210 14.36 -23.71 14.26
CA ARG A 210 13.89 -24.96 14.92
C ARG A 210 12.41 -24.96 15.33
N GLN A 211 11.63 -23.95 14.97
CA GLN A 211 10.18 -23.95 15.11
C GLN A 211 9.56 -24.38 13.78
N LEU A 212 8.76 -25.46 13.80
CA LEU A 212 7.95 -25.89 12.67
C LEU A 212 6.64 -25.11 12.66
N PHE A 213 6.30 -24.58 11.49
CA PHE A 213 4.99 -24.04 11.14
C PHE A 213 4.34 -25.00 10.15
N GLU A 214 3.31 -25.72 10.59
CA GLU A 214 2.55 -26.62 9.73
C GLU A 214 1.82 -25.84 8.63
N TRP A 215 1.44 -26.50 7.54
CA TRP A 215 0.79 -25.81 6.41
C TRP A 215 -0.53 -25.11 6.78
N ASP A 216 -1.26 -25.59 7.77
CA ASP A 216 -2.49 -24.96 8.29
C ASP A 216 -2.21 -23.69 9.13
N GLN A 217 -0.98 -23.52 9.58
CA GLN A 217 -0.45 -22.32 10.22
C GLN A 217 0.07 -21.28 9.21
N THR A 218 -0.07 -21.55 7.91
CA THR A 218 0.33 -20.65 6.84
C THR A 218 -0.87 -20.00 6.17
N GLN A 219 -0.75 -18.71 5.86
CA GLN A 219 -1.74 -17.98 5.07
C GLN A 219 -1.07 -17.37 3.84
N GLN A 220 -1.54 -17.76 2.66
CA GLN A 220 -1.04 -17.21 1.40
C GLN A 220 -1.69 -15.87 1.05
N TYR A 221 -0.87 -14.93 0.58
CA TYR A 221 -1.27 -13.62 0.09
C TYR A 221 -0.88 -13.46 -1.38
N GLY A 222 -1.87 -13.58 -2.26
CA GLY A 222 -1.64 -13.56 -3.71
C GLY A 222 -0.75 -14.73 -4.15
N THR A 223 0.20 -14.49 -5.04
CA THR A 223 1.18 -15.50 -5.52
C THR A 223 2.60 -15.22 -5.03
N LEU A 224 2.78 -14.20 -4.17
CA LEU A 224 4.09 -13.63 -3.85
C LEU A 224 4.52 -13.78 -2.39
N ALA A 225 3.59 -14.03 -1.46
CA ALA A 225 3.93 -14.08 -0.05
C ALA A 225 3.07 -15.06 0.75
N ILE A 226 3.62 -15.50 1.88
CA ILE A 226 2.95 -16.31 2.91
C ILE A 226 3.26 -15.72 4.29
N VAL A 227 2.26 -15.72 5.18
CA VAL A 227 2.41 -15.38 6.60
C VAL A 227 2.35 -16.68 7.41
N LEU A 228 3.28 -16.85 8.34
CA LEU A 228 3.35 -17.96 9.27
C LEU A 228 2.86 -17.49 10.64
N SER A 229 1.91 -18.21 11.21
CA SER A 229 1.26 -17.84 12.46
C SER A 229 1.30 -18.96 13.48
N ASP A 230 1.57 -18.63 14.74
CA ASP A 230 1.48 -19.55 15.86
C ASP A 230 0.34 -19.10 16.79
N ASN A 231 -0.61 -19.97 17.09
CA ASN A 231 -1.79 -19.66 17.90
C ASN A 231 -2.54 -18.37 17.46
N ALA A 232 -2.74 -18.22 16.14
CA ALA A 232 -3.35 -17.05 15.49
C ALA A 232 -2.55 -15.74 15.62
N GLU A 233 -1.29 -15.80 16.06
CA GLU A 233 -0.36 -14.67 16.10
C GLU A 233 0.68 -14.81 15.00
N ALA A 234 0.78 -13.82 14.11
CA ALA A 234 1.80 -13.77 13.06
C ALA A 234 3.21 -13.76 13.69
N LYS A 235 4.11 -14.58 13.13
CA LYS A 235 5.53 -14.68 13.54
C LYS A 235 6.47 -14.26 12.43
N TRP A 236 6.19 -14.69 11.21
CA TRP A 236 7.05 -14.44 10.05
C TRP A 236 6.23 -14.22 8.79
N THR A 237 6.73 -13.40 7.88
CA THR A 237 6.31 -13.35 6.48
C THR A 237 7.46 -13.84 5.62
N ILE A 238 7.18 -14.74 4.68
CA ILE A 238 8.10 -15.08 3.59
C ILE A 238 7.53 -14.51 2.30
N ALA A 239 8.36 -13.76 1.59
CA ALA A 239 8.05 -13.13 0.31
C ALA A 239 9.02 -13.63 -0.77
N LEU A 240 8.56 -13.67 -2.02
CA LEU A 240 9.41 -13.92 -3.18
C LEU A 240 10.14 -12.62 -3.56
N GLY A 241 11.48 -12.65 -3.66
CA GLY A 241 12.28 -11.49 -4.04
C GLY A 241 11.98 -11.00 -5.47
N ASP A 242 12.50 -9.81 -5.82
CA ASP A 242 12.32 -9.24 -7.16
C ASP A 242 13.00 -10.06 -8.27
N ASP A 243 14.06 -10.78 -7.92
CA ASP A 243 14.80 -11.68 -8.82
C ASP A 243 14.37 -13.15 -8.72
N PHE A 244 13.39 -13.47 -7.86
CA PHE A 244 12.92 -14.84 -7.67
C PHE A 244 12.30 -15.41 -8.95
N PHE A 245 12.73 -16.61 -9.32
CA PHE A 245 12.19 -17.33 -10.45
C PHE A 245 12.10 -18.83 -10.18
N PHE A 246 10.96 -19.41 -10.55
CA PHE A 246 10.69 -20.85 -10.49
C PHE A 246 9.81 -21.28 -11.68
N ASP A 247 10.24 -22.29 -12.42
CA ASP A 247 9.48 -22.88 -13.52
C ASP A 247 8.92 -24.26 -13.13
N GLU A 248 7.61 -24.35 -12.96
CA GLU A 248 6.91 -25.61 -12.66
C GLU A 248 7.08 -26.69 -13.74
N ASN A 249 7.43 -26.31 -14.97
CA ASN A 249 7.59 -27.24 -16.09
C ASN A 249 9.05 -27.73 -16.24
N ASN A 250 9.98 -27.16 -15.49
CA ASN A 250 11.38 -27.54 -15.50
C ASN A 250 11.77 -28.15 -14.14
N ALA A 251 12.70 -29.11 -14.16
CA ALA A 251 13.23 -29.73 -12.95
C ALA A 251 14.39 -28.92 -12.32
N GLU A 252 14.65 -27.72 -12.85
CA GLU A 252 15.68 -26.83 -12.33
C GLU A 252 15.27 -26.28 -10.95
N PRO A 253 16.24 -26.10 -10.03
CA PRO A 253 15.97 -25.50 -8.74
C PRO A 253 15.49 -24.05 -8.90
N PRO A 254 14.76 -23.51 -7.91
CA PRO A 254 14.44 -22.09 -7.89
C PRO A 254 15.72 -21.25 -7.86
N THR A 255 15.63 -20.05 -8.42
CA THR A 255 16.72 -19.07 -8.48
C THR A 255 16.27 -17.72 -7.92
N GLY A 256 17.23 -16.85 -7.61
CA GLY A 256 16.97 -15.58 -6.91
C GLY A 256 16.81 -15.80 -5.40
N GLU A 257 16.29 -14.78 -4.72
CA GLU A 257 16.15 -14.80 -3.26
C GLU A 257 14.70 -14.91 -2.79
N ILE A 258 14.54 -15.41 -1.57
CA ILE A 258 13.32 -15.18 -0.79
C ILE A 258 13.64 -14.22 0.34
N ILE A 259 12.63 -13.49 0.79
CA ILE A 259 12.76 -12.46 1.80
C ILE A 259 11.97 -12.90 3.03
N LEU A 260 12.67 -13.02 4.15
CA LEU A 260 12.11 -13.34 5.45
C LEU A 260 11.95 -12.06 6.28
N TYR A 261 10.77 -11.85 6.85
CA TYR A 261 10.48 -10.68 7.66
C TYR A 261 9.76 -11.06 8.96
N GLU A 262 10.29 -10.62 10.09
CA GLU A 262 9.71 -10.91 11.41
C GLU A 262 8.43 -10.10 11.64
N ALA A 263 7.42 -10.70 12.25
CA ALA A 263 6.22 -10.01 12.68
C ALA A 263 6.48 -9.16 13.93
N THR A 264 6.93 -7.93 13.73
CA THR A 264 7.28 -7.01 14.82
C THR A 264 6.84 -5.58 14.53
N THR A 265 6.61 -4.80 15.59
CA THR A 265 6.36 -3.35 15.51
C THR A 265 7.63 -2.52 15.73
N LYS A 266 8.80 -3.16 15.80
CA LYS A 266 10.10 -2.51 15.89
C LYS A 266 10.71 -2.45 14.49
N ASP A 267 11.57 -1.45 14.26
CA ASP A 267 12.38 -1.41 13.05
C ASP A 267 13.29 -2.64 13.03
N THR A 268 12.98 -3.57 12.13
CA THR A 268 13.74 -4.79 11.87
C THR A 268 13.95 -4.89 10.36
N GLU A 269 15.16 -5.22 9.96
CA GLU A 269 15.49 -5.41 8.55
C GLU A 269 14.95 -6.75 8.05
N ALA A 270 14.49 -6.76 6.80
CA ALA A 270 14.16 -7.99 6.11
C ALA A 270 15.43 -8.75 5.75
N ILE A 271 15.39 -10.08 5.83
CA ILE A 271 16.54 -10.95 5.60
C ILE A 271 16.35 -11.63 4.25
N SER A 272 17.26 -11.39 3.31
CA SER A 272 17.29 -12.11 2.03
C SER A 272 17.99 -13.47 2.23
N LEU A 273 17.36 -14.55 1.78
CA LEU A 273 17.86 -15.92 1.88
C LEU A 273 18.06 -16.50 0.49
N GLN A 274 19.16 -17.24 0.31
CA GLN A 274 19.54 -17.87 -0.96
C GLN A 274 19.24 -19.38 -0.92
N TYR A 275 18.98 -19.97 -2.08
CA TYR A 275 18.69 -21.40 -2.18
C TYR A 275 19.96 -22.25 -2.02
N GLU A 276 19.97 -23.16 -1.04
CA GLU A 276 21.12 -24.02 -0.73
C GLU A 276 20.92 -25.49 -1.15
N GLY A 277 19.71 -25.87 -1.56
CA GLY A 277 19.43 -27.21 -2.09
C GLY A 277 18.15 -27.84 -1.56
N ASN A 278 17.93 -29.09 -1.93
CA ASN A 278 16.74 -29.82 -1.50
C ASN A 278 16.85 -30.23 -0.03
N ALA A 279 15.73 -30.21 0.70
CA ALA A 279 15.66 -30.63 2.10
C ALA A 279 16.13 -32.09 2.34
N TYR A 280 16.24 -32.91 1.28
CA TYR A 280 16.71 -34.30 1.32
C TYR A 280 18.21 -34.51 1.02
N SER A 281 18.96 -33.49 0.56
CA SER A 281 20.34 -33.70 0.07
C SER A 281 21.45 -33.61 1.12
N MET A 282 21.15 -33.50 2.42
CA MET A 282 22.18 -33.49 3.49
C MET A 282 22.01 -34.61 4.54
N ILE A 283 21.40 -35.74 4.14
CA ILE A 283 21.56 -37.02 4.85
C ILE A 283 22.37 -37.96 3.95
N GLN A 284 23.64 -37.62 3.70
CA GLN A 284 24.68 -38.58 3.31
C GLN A 284 26.01 -38.22 3.96
#